data_AF-A0A3C0RWJ7-F1
#
_entry.id   AF-A0A3C0RWJ7-F1
#
_cell.length_a   1.000
_cell.length_b   1.000
_cell.length_c   1.000
_cell.angle_alpha   90.00
_cell.angle_beta   90.00
_cell.angle_gamma   90.00
#
_symmetry.space_group_name_H-M   'P 1'
#
loop_
_entity.id
_entity.type
_entity.pdbx_description
1 polymer ?
#
loop_
_entity_poly.entity_id
_entity_poly.type
_entity_poly.pdbx_seq_one_letter_code
_entity_poly.pdbx_strand_id
1 'polypeptide(L)'
;DFTYFFTKNIAAELILGTTKHKVNTTGSNLTAIGGSPSSNVDLGSVWLLPPTLTAQYHFLPDGAIKPYVGAGINYTIFYSVNAGQTVKNVKYDNAFGFATQLGIDFKLSEKYFVNLDAKYILLKTDVNVDASNLAPNLSIPAKVDINPFLLGFGVGMKF
;
A
#
# COMPACT_ATOMS: atom_id res chain seq x y z
N ASP A 1 3.08 -7.15 -12.38
CA ASP A 1 1.61 -7.02 -12.57
C ASP A 1 1.15 -8.05 -13.58
N PHE A 2 -0.08 -8.53 -13.44
CA PHE A 2 -0.72 -9.46 -14.37
C PHE A 2 -1.94 -8.80 -14.99
N THR A 3 -1.95 -8.65 -16.31
CA THR A 3 -3.02 -7.96 -17.02
C THR A 3 -3.66 -8.88 -18.04
N TYR A 4 -4.98 -9.03 -17.96
CA TYR A 4 -5.77 -9.82 -18.91
C TYR A 4 -6.72 -8.90 -19.69
N PHE A 5 -6.58 -8.89 -21.01
CA PHE A 5 -7.42 -8.10 -21.90
C PHE A 5 -8.65 -8.92 -22.32
N PHE A 6 -9.82 -8.43 -21.95
CA PHE A 6 -11.10 -8.99 -22.42
C PHE A 6 -11.44 -8.47 -23.82
N THR A 7 -11.04 -7.24 -24.11
CA THR A 7 -11.15 -6.60 -25.43
C THR A 7 -9.86 -5.83 -25.71
N LYS A 8 -9.74 -5.19 -26.88
CA LYS A 8 -8.61 -4.30 -27.16
C LYS A 8 -8.49 -3.15 -26.15
N ASN A 9 -9.61 -2.68 -25.61
CA ASN A 9 -9.66 -1.49 -24.75
C ASN A 9 -9.88 -1.81 -23.27
N ILE A 10 -10.41 -3.00 -22.93
CA ILE A 10 -10.81 -3.33 -21.57
C ILE A 10 -9.97 -4.48 -21.05
N ALA A 11 -9.37 -4.28 -19.88
CA ALA A 11 -8.56 -5.28 -19.20
C ALA A 11 -8.87 -5.33 -17.69
N ALA A 12 -8.53 -6.44 -17.05
CA ALA A 12 -8.35 -6.51 -15.62
C ALA A 12 -6.86 -6.66 -15.30
N GLU A 13 -6.39 -5.96 -14.28
CA GLU A 13 -5.02 -6.03 -13.79
C GLU A 13 -4.98 -6.42 -12.32
N LEU A 14 -4.12 -7.39 -12.00
CA LEU A 14 -3.79 -7.79 -10.65
C LEU A 14 -2.35 -7.38 -10.34
N ILE A 15 -2.22 -6.51 -9.33
CA ILE A 15 -0.94 -6.01 -8.83
C ILE A 15 -0.65 -6.71 -7.52
N LEU A 16 0.55 -7.28 -7.43
CA LEU A 16 1.06 -7.94 -6.24
C LEU A 16 2.47 -7.41 -5.97
N GLY A 17 2.71 -7.02 -4.73
CA GLY A 17 4.01 -6.56 -4.26
C GLY A 17 4.06 -6.65 -2.75
N THR A 18 5.24 -6.78 -2.18
CA THR A 18 5.40 -6.67 -0.73
C THR A 18 6.48 -5.70 -0.36
N THR A 19 6.22 -4.92 0.68
CA THR A 19 7.12 -3.87 1.16
C THR A 19 7.20 -3.88 2.67
N LYS A 20 8.38 -3.58 3.20
CA LYS A 20 8.61 -3.41 4.64
C LYS A 20 8.62 -1.92 4.98
N HIS A 21 7.88 -1.55 6.03
CA HIS A 21 7.80 -0.18 6.52
C HIS A 21 8.27 -0.12 7.98
N LYS A 22 8.98 0.95 8.33
CA LYS A 22 9.26 1.32 9.72
C LYS A 22 8.18 2.30 10.20
N VAL A 23 7.75 2.17 11.43
CA VAL A 23 6.63 2.94 11.98
C VAL A 23 7.08 3.64 13.25
N ASN A 24 6.82 4.93 13.35
CA ASN A 24 7.06 5.72 14.55
C ASN A 24 5.90 6.67 14.79
N THR A 25 5.65 7.02 16.06
CA THR A 25 4.81 8.15 16.40
C THR A 25 5.59 9.46 16.24
N THR A 26 4.86 10.57 16.19
CA THR A 26 5.44 11.91 16.18
C THR A 26 4.81 12.73 17.30
N GLY A 27 5.63 13.28 18.20
CA GLY A 27 5.17 14.19 19.25
C GLY A 27 4.20 13.58 20.27
N SER A 28 4.35 12.29 20.58
CA SER A 28 3.55 11.64 21.62
C SER A 28 3.84 12.25 22.99
N ASN A 29 2.78 12.55 23.74
CA ASN A 29 2.88 12.98 25.13
C ASN A 29 2.97 11.76 26.05
N LEU A 30 4.12 11.58 26.69
CA LEU A 30 4.41 10.44 27.56
C LEU A 30 4.37 10.80 29.06
N THR A 31 3.88 12.00 29.42
CA THR A 31 3.85 12.46 30.82
C THR A 31 3.05 11.55 31.75
N ALA A 32 2.01 10.87 31.23
CA ALA A 32 1.22 9.90 31.99
C ALA A 32 2.02 8.68 32.50
N ILE A 33 3.19 8.42 31.90
CA ILE A 33 4.13 7.37 32.31
C ILE A 33 5.48 7.94 32.76
N GLY A 34 5.53 9.23 33.14
CA GLY A 34 6.75 9.90 33.60
C GLY A 34 7.74 10.29 32.49
N GLY A 35 7.34 10.22 31.22
CA GLY A 35 8.16 10.60 30.07
C GLY A 35 8.00 12.07 29.66
N SER A 36 8.66 12.44 28.56
CA SER A 36 8.59 13.79 27.97
C SER A 36 7.20 14.11 27.39
N PRO A 37 6.74 15.38 27.43
CA PRO A 37 5.48 15.80 26.82
C PRO A 37 5.49 15.76 25.28
N SER A 38 6.65 15.56 24.65
CA SER A 38 6.78 15.34 23.22
C SER A 38 7.92 14.36 22.96
N SER A 39 7.59 13.20 22.40
CA SER A 39 8.55 12.16 22.03
C SER A 39 8.08 11.40 20.80
N ASN A 40 9.04 11.06 19.94
CA ASN A 40 8.80 10.13 18.85
C ASN A 40 9.04 8.72 19.39
N VAL A 41 8.04 7.86 19.30
CA VAL A 41 8.11 6.48 19.80
C VAL A 41 8.30 5.56 18.60
N ASP A 42 9.37 4.76 18.62
CA ASP A 42 9.57 3.70 17.64
C ASP A 42 8.56 2.57 17.90
N LEU A 43 7.74 2.27 16.91
CA LEU A 43 6.76 1.18 16.91
C LEU A 43 7.26 -0.02 16.08
N GLY A 44 8.52 0.04 15.65
CA GLY A 44 9.22 -1.03 14.94
C GLY A 44 8.89 -1.08 13.46
N SER A 45 8.55 -2.27 12.94
CA SER A 45 8.35 -2.48 11.50
C SER A 45 7.24 -3.47 11.18
N VAL A 46 6.64 -3.32 10.00
CA VAL A 46 5.57 -4.18 9.49
C VAL A 46 5.75 -4.42 7.99
N TRP A 47 5.39 -5.60 7.52
CA TRP A 47 5.31 -5.91 6.10
C TRP A 47 3.89 -5.76 5.59
N LEU A 48 3.77 -5.17 4.40
CA LEU A 48 2.51 -4.96 3.70
C LEU A 48 2.51 -5.81 2.44
N LEU A 49 1.40 -6.49 2.18
CA LEU A 49 1.08 -7.12 0.91
C LEU A 49 -0.26 -6.53 0.48
N PRO A 50 -0.31 -5.61 -0.51
CA PRO A 50 -1.52 -4.94 -0.95
C PRO A 50 -2.02 -5.45 -2.32
N PRO A 51 -2.55 -6.70 -2.43
CA PRO A 51 -3.25 -7.17 -3.61
C PRO A 51 -4.26 -6.16 -4.09
N THR A 52 -4.08 -5.71 -5.33
CA THR A 52 -4.93 -4.69 -5.94
C THR A 52 -5.43 -5.22 -7.27
N LEU A 53 -6.74 -5.33 -7.40
CA LEU A 53 -7.42 -5.73 -8.62
C LEU A 53 -8.12 -4.52 -9.22
N THR A 54 -7.73 -4.14 -10.44
CA THR A 54 -8.29 -3.00 -11.15
C THR A 54 -8.90 -3.41 -12.47
N ALA A 55 -10.00 -2.76 -12.84
CA ALA A 55 -10.47 -2.73 -14.22
C ALA A 55 -9.80 -1.54 -14.92
N GLN A 56 -9.30 -1.77 -16.12
CA GLN A 56 -8.59 -0.79 -16.93
C GLN A 56 -9.33 -0.50 -18.23
N TYR A 57 -9.27 0.76 -18.65
CA TYR A 57 -9.65 1.22 -19.99
C TYR A 57 -8.44 1.83 -20.70
N HIS A 58 -8.09 1.28 -21.86
CA HIS A 58 -7.00 1.69 -22.74
C HIS A 58 -7.55 2.49 -23.92
N PHE A 59 -7.04 3.72 -24.12
CA PHE A 59 -7.59 4.66 -25.11
C PHE A 59 -7.09 4.39 -26.54
N LEU A 60 -5.81 4.07 -26.70
CA LEU A 60 -5.14 3.94 -28.00
C LEU A 60 -4.49 2.55 -28.15
N PRO A 61 -5.28 1.46 -28.20
CA PRO A 61 -4.75 0.10 -28.04
C PRO A 61 -3.85 -0.37 -29.18
N ASP A 62 -3.97 0.23 -30.37
CA ASP A 62 -3.13 -0.08 -31.54
C ASP A 62 -1.95 0.92 -31.70
N GLY A 63 -1.86 1.95 -30.84
CA GLY A 63 -0.80 2.96 -30.87
C GLY A 63 0.55 2.48 -30.30
N ALA A 64 1.63 3.19 -30.66
CA ALA A 64 2.94 3.00 -30.04
C ALA A 64 2.95 3.44 -28.56
N ILE A 65 2.10 4.40 -28.23
CA ILE A 65 1.84 4.88 -26.87
C ILE A 65 0.38 4.54 -26.55
N LYS A 66 0.15 3.83 -25.44
CA LYS A 66 -1.17 3.38 -25.00
C LYS A 66 -1.47 3.92 -23.62
N PRO A 67 -2.08 5.10 -23.52
CA PRO A 67 -2.56 5.62 -22.25
C PRO A 67 -3.71 4.74 -21.74
N TYR A 68 -3.78 4.57 -20.42
CA TYR A 68 -4.89 3.91 -19.76
C TYR A 68 -5.25 4.58 -18.44
N VAL A 69 -6.48 4.33 -18.02
CA VAL A 69 -6.97 4.62 -16.67
C VAL A 69 -7.56 3.35 -16.08
N GLY A 70 -7.56 3.24 -14.76
CA GLY A 70 -8.17 2.11 -14.08
C GLY A 70 -8.67 2.46 -12.70
N ALA A 71 -9.58 1.64 -12.22
CA ALA A 71 -10.12 1.72 -10.88
C ALA A 71 -10.48 0.33 -10.37
N GLY A 72 -10.45 0.14 -9.05
CA GLY A 72 -10.78 -1.14 -8.46
C GLY A 72 -10.59 -1.18 -6.96
N ILE A 73 -10.32 -2.37 -6.46
CA ILE A 73 -10.28 -2.66 -5.03
C ILE A 73 -8.91 -3.15 -4.61
N ASN A 74 -8.55 -2.79 -3.38
CA ASN A 74 -7.34 -3.20 -2.70
C ASN A 74 -7.71 -3.94 -1.43
N TYR A 75 -6.95 -4.98 -1.10
CA TYR A 75 -7.00 -5.63 0.21
C TYR A 75 -5.58 -5.74 0.76
N THR A 76 -5.23 -4.89 1.71
CA THR A 76 -3.89 -4.86 2.30
C THR A 76 -3.81 -5.80 3.50
N ILE A 77 -2.87 -6.74 3.40
CA ILE A 77 -2.53 -7.68 4.45
C ILE A 77 -1.29 -7.16 5.18
N PHE A 78 -1.40 -6.99 6.50
CA PHE A 78 -0.29 -6.63 7.37
C PHE A 78 0.25 -7.88 8.06
N TYR A 79 1.56 -8.11 7.98
CA TYR A 79 2.17 -9.32 8.53
C TYR A 79 3.60 -9.07 9.00
N SER A 80 4.16 -10.08 9.68
CA SER A 80 5.54 -10.03 10.21
C SER A 80 5.82 -8.75 11.00
N VAL A 81 4.87 -8.38 11.87
CA VAL A 81 4.99 -7.19 12.73
C VAL A 81 6.08 -7.42 13.77
N ASN A 82 6.99 -6.47 13.89
CA ASN A 82 7.99 -6.39 14.93
C ASN A 82 7.80 -5.07 15.67
N ALA A 83 7.45 -5.12 16.95
CA ALA A 83 7.08 -3.95 17.76
C ALA A 83 8.28 -3.13 18.27
N GLY A 84 9.52 -3.47 17.88
CA GLY A 84 10.71 -2.80 18.39
C GLY A 84 10.96 -3.11 19.86
N GLN A 85 11.56 -2.16 20.58
CA GLN A 85 11.91 -2.31 22.00
C GLN A 85 11.01 -1.49 22.95
N THR A 86 10.27 -0.52 22.44
CA THR A 86 9.55 0.45 23.28
C THR A 86 8.21 -0.07 23.77
N VAL A 87 7.45 -0.72 22.88
CA VAL A 87 6.13 -1.27 23.19
C VAL A 87 6.17 -2.79 23.10
N LYS A 88 5.26 -3.45 23.81
CA LYS A 88 5.22 -4.92 23.86
C LYS A 88 4.76 -5.52 22.54
N ASN A 89 3.74 -4.93 21.91
CA ASN A 89 3.25 -5.39 20.61
C ASN A 89 2.53 -4.29 19.85
N VAL A 90 2.43 -4.44 18.53
CA VAL A 90 1.56 -3.62 17.67
C VAL A 90 0.74 -4.55 16.80
N LYS A 91 -0.56 -4.34 16.73
CA LYS A 91 -1.47 -5.08 15.85
C LYS A 91 -2.02 -4.13 14.80
N TYR A 92 -2.03 -4.60 13.55
CA TYR A 92 -2.58 -3.89 12.41
C TYR A 92 -3.68 -4.76 11.82
N ASP A 93 -4.86 -4.19 11.65
CA ASP A 93 -5.96 -4.90 11.02
C ASP A 93 -5.83 -4.85 9.49
N ASN A 94 -6.09 -5.98 8.84
CA ASN A 94 -6.15 -6.01 7.38
C ASN A 94 -7.22 -5.05 6.88
N ALA A 95 -6.94 -4.37 5.78
CA ALA A 95 -7.72 -3.22 5.35
C ALA A 95 -8.17 -3.36 3.90
N PHE A 96 -9.45 -3.10 3.66
CA PHE A 96 -9.97 -2.89 2.32
C PHE A 96 -9.82 -1.42 1.91
N GLY A 97 -9.52 -1.21 0.64
CA GLY A 97 -9.35 0.11 0.06
C GLY A 97 -9.87 0.19 -1.37
N PHE A 98 -10.09 1.41 -1.83
CA PHE A 98 -10.37 1.68 -3.24
C PHE A 98 -9.08 2.14 -3.92
N ALA A 99 -8.83 1.67 -5.13
CA ALA A 99 -7.64 2.03 -5.90
C ALA A 99 -8.04 2.71 -7.20
N THR A 100 -7.32 3.76 -7.56
CA THR A 100 -7.36 4.39 -8.88
C THR A 100 -5.97 4.39 -9.48
N GLN A 101 -5.88 4.28 -10.79
CA GLN A 101 -4.62 4.31 -11.48
C GLN A 101 -4.73 4.95 -12.86
N LEU A 102 -3.60 5.47 -13.30
CA LEU A 102 -3.42 5.96 -14.65
C LEU A 102 -2.00 5.61 -15.08
N GLY A 103 -1.83 5.30 -16.36
CA GLY A 103 -0.53 4.87 -16.85
C GLY A 103 -0.45 4.94 -18.36
N ILE A 104 0.75 4.63 -18.85
CA ILE A 104 1.09 4.64 -20.25
C ILE A 104 1.96 3.43 -20.54
N ASP A 105 1.56 2.65 -21.54
CA ASP A 105 2.39 1.60 -22.11
C ASP A 105 3.06 2.09 -23.40
N PHE A 106 4.38 1.93 -23.47
CA PHE A 106 5.20 2.21 -24.66
C PHE A 106 5.56 0.89 -25.33
N LYS A 107 5.04 0.67 -26.54
CA LYS A 107 5.34 -0.52 -27.33
C LYS A 107 6.79 -0.45 -27.81
N LEU A 108 7.63 -1.39 -27.39
CA LEU A 108 9.00 -1.55 -27.88
C LEU A 108 9.05 -2.48 -29.11
N SER A 109 8.21 -3.52 -29.11
CA SER A 109 8.09 -4.49 -30.19
C SER A 109 6.70 -5.14 -30.16
N GLU A 110 6.43 -6.12 -31.02
CA GLU A 110 5.17 -6.87 -30.99
C GLU A 110 4.91 -7.61 -29.67
N LYS A 111 5.97 -7.95 -28.92
CA LYS A 111 5.86 -8.71 -27.66
C LYS A 111 6.18 -7.89 -26.43
N TYR A 112 7.09 -6.92 -26.51
CA TYR A 112 7.58 -6.20 -25.33
C TYR A 112 7.08 -4.76 -25.29
N PHE A 113 6.79 -4.29 -24.09
CA PHE A 113 6.42 -2.91 -23.81
C PHE A 113 7.05 -2.44 -22.51
N VAL A 114 7.17 -1.13 -22.36
CA VAL A 114 7.53 -0.47 -21.09
C VAL A 114 6.27 0.13 -20.52
N ASN A 115 6.04 -0.09 -19.23
CA ASN A 115 4.92 0.49 -18.51
C ASN A 115 5.42 1.58 -17.55
N LEU A 116 4.70 2.70 -17.51
CA LEU A 116 4.82 3.75 -16.52
C LEU A 116 3.43 4.00 -15.92
N ASP A 117 3.32 4.02 -14.60
CA ASP A 117 2.02 4.16 -13.94
C ASP A 117 2.10 4.99 -12.65
N ALA A 118 0.96 5.60 -12.32
CA ALA A 118 0.70 6.23 -11.05
C ALA A 118 -0.58 5.63 -10.45
N LYS A 119 -0.49 5.20 -9.19
CA LYS A 119 -1.58 4.57 -8.45
C LYS A 119 -1.84 5.35 -7.16
N TYR A 120 -3.10 5.49 -6.82
CA TYR A 120 -3.54 6.04 -5.54
C TYR A 120 -4.52 5.08 -4.89
N ILE A 121 -4.24 4.69 -3.66
CA ILE A 121 -5.09 3.76 -2.90
C ILE A 121 -5.64 4.50 -1.69
N LEU A 122 -6.95 4.55 -1.55
CA LEU A 122 -7.63 5.00 -0.35
C LEU A 122 -7.58 3.86 0.67
N LEU A 123 -6.65 3.93 1.63
CA LEU A 123 -6.38 2.86 2.58
C LEU A 123 -6.37 3.39 4.00
N LYS A 124 -7.22 2.79 4.84
CA LYS A 124 -7.35 3.09 6.27
C LYS A 124 -7.29 1.79 7.06
N THR A 125 -6.50 1.75 8.13
CA THR A 125 -6.38 0.59 9.01
C THR A 125 -6.52 1.03 10.47
N ASP A 126 -7.07 0.13 11.28
CA ASP A 126 -7.06 0.28 12.73
C ASP A 126 -5.80 -0.38 13.29
N VAL A 127 -5.09 0.35 14.14
CA VAL A 127 -3.85 -0.07 14.78
C VAL A 127 -4.07 -0.08 16.28
N ASN A 128 -3.70 -1.18 16.94
CA ASN A 128 -3.71 -1.26 18.39
C ASN A 128 -2.29 -1.47 18.92
N VAL A 129 -1.80 -0.51 19.70
CA VAL A 129 -0.50 -0.57 20.35
C VAL A 129 -0.67 -1.12 21.75
N ASP A 130 -0.10 -2.30 22.02
CA ASP A 130 0.00 -2.90 23.36
C ASP A 130 1.26 -2.36 24.04
N ALA A 131 1.05 -1.48 25.02
CA ALA A 131 2.09 -0.90 25.85
C ALA A 131 2.00 -1.41 27.30
N SER A 132 1.52 -2.65 27.50
CA SER A 132 1.37 -3.24 28.84
C SER A 132 2.69 -3.43 29.60
N ASN A 133 3.83 -3.30 28.90
CA ASN A 133 5.18 -3.26 29.49
C ASN A 133 5.52 -1.92 30.16
N LEU A 134 4.76 -0.85 29.86
CA LEU A 134 4.96 0.49 30.43
C LEU A 134 3.96 0.78 31.56
N ALA A 135 2.71 0.36 31.40
CA ALA A 135 1.69 0.42 32.46
C ALA A 135 0.69 -0.75 32.32
N PRO A 136 0.21 -1.35 33.43
CA PRO A 136 -0.72 -2.46 33.36
C PRO A 136 -1.98 -2.15 32.53
N ASN A 137 -2.32 -3.04 31.60
CA ASN A 137 -3.48 -2.93 30.69
C ASN A 137 -3.50 -1.70 29.77
N LEU A 138 -2.35 -1.07 29.51
CA LEU A 138 -2.26 0.05 28.59
C LEU A 138 -2.35 -0.42 27.12
N SER A 139 -3.48 -0.14 26.49
CA SER A 139 -3.74 -0.37 25.07
C SER A 139 -4.14 0.94 24.41
N ILE A 140 -3.50 1.28 23.29
CA ILE A 140 -3.71 2.55 22.59
C ILE A 140 -4.25 2.28 21.19
N PRO A 141 -5.57 2.44 20.96
CA PRO A 141 -6.14 2.34 19.63
C PRO A 141 -5.82 3.60 18.81
N ALA A 142 -5.47 3.40 17.54
CA ALA A 142 -5.17 4.46 16.60
C ALA A 142 -5.79 4.14 15.24
N LYS A 143 -6.42 5.14 14.60
CA LYS A 143 -6.84 5.05 13.20
C LYS A 143 -5.73 5.61 12.34
N VAL A 144 -5.27 4.82 11.36
CA VAL A 144 -4.17 5.21 10.48
C VAL A 144 -4.66 5.30 9.04
N ASP A 145 -4.65 6.53 8.53
CA ASP A 145 -4.87 6.82 7.12
C ASP A 145 -3.52 6.72 6.40
N ILE A 146 -3.33 5.68 5.59
CA ILE A 146 -2.07 5.44 4.86
C ILE A 146 -2.11 6.13 3.50
N ASN A 147 -3.23 6.01 2.80
CA ASN A 147 -3.51 6.61 1.50
C ASN A 147 -2.31 6.70 0.53
N PRO A 148 -1.66 5.56 0.18
CA PRO A 148 -0.40 5.60 -0.53
C PRO A 148 -0.56 6.09 -1.97
N PHE A 149 0.36 6.97 -2.37
CA PHE A 149 0.60 7.32 -3.77
C PHE A 149 1.83 6.55 -4.26
N LEU A 150 1.66 5.76 -5.31
CA LEU A 150 2.67 4.86 -5.85
C LEU A 150 3.00 5.27 -7.28
N LEU A 151 4.28 5.25 -7.62
CA LEU A 151 4.78 5.42 -8.99
C LEU A 151 5.46 4.13 -9.42
N GLY A 152 5.04 3.59 -10.56
CA GLY A 152 5.52 2.35 -11.14
C GLY A 152 6.26 2.56 -12.45
N PHE A 153 7.29 1.75 -12.67
CA PHE A 153 7.98 1.57 -13.95
C PHE A 153 8.29 0.09 -14.13
N GLY A 154 8.09 -0.45 -15.33
CA GLY A 154 8.39 -1.85 -15.61
C GLY A 154 8.52 -2.17 -17.08
N VAL A 155 8.98 -3.39 -17.37
CA VAL A 155 8.97 -3.99 -18.70
C VAL A 155 7.98 -5.15 -18.69
N GLY A 156 7.03 -5.12 -19.61
CA GLY A 156 6.02 -6.15 -19.78
C GLY A 156 6.22 -6.97 -21.05
N MET A 157 5.70 -8.19 -21.04
CA MET A 157 5.64 -9.07 -22.21
C MET A 157 4.20 -9.49 -22.45
N LYS A 158 3.77 -9.44 -23.71
CA LYS A 158 2.50 -9.98 -24.18
C LYS A 158 2.69 -11.44 -24.56
N PHE A 159 1.81 -12.29 -24.06
CA PHE A 159 1.74 -13.73 -24.34
C PHE A 159 0.55 -14.04 -25.23
#